data_AF-A0A8T2A3T8-F1
#
_entry.id   AF-A0A8T2A3T8-F1
#
_cell.length_a   1.000
_cell.length_b   1.000
_cell.length_c   1.000
_cell.angle_alpha   90.00
_cell.angle_beta   90.00
_cell.angle_gamma   90.00
#
_symmetry.space_group_name_H-M   'P 1'
#
loop_
_entity.id
_entity.type
_entity.pdbx_description
1 polymer ?
#
loop_
_entity_poly.entity_id
_entity_poly.type
_entity_poly.pdbx_seq_one_letter_code
_entity_poly.pdbx_strand_id
1 'polypeptide(L)'
;MNSVKSTIERFNTTKMEQQQILNPASEVKFWQREAETLRQELHSLQENHRHLTGEQLNGLSVKDLRNLESQLEMSLRGIRMERRSLLHHENLELSRKVQRIHQENVELYKKGYATSNTNGLGHHELVDAADESHAVVRLQLNQPEQSHYETSSNS
;
A
#
# COMPACT_ATOMS: atom_id res chain seq x y z
N MET A 1 34.65 18.99 65.33
CA MET A 1 33.74 19.92 64.62
C MET A 1 33.84 19.82 63.08
N ASN A 2 34.45 18.78 62.51
CA ASN A 2 34.80 18.75 61.07
C ASN A 2 33.76 18.02 60.20
N SER A 3 32.90 17.20 60.82
CA SER A 3 31.87 16.39 60.16
C SER A 3 30.77 17.24 59.49
N VAL A 4 30.24 18.24 60.20
CA VAL A 4 29.20 19.14 59.66
C VAL A 4 29.74 19.94 58.47
N LYS A 5 30.99 20.40 58.55
CA LYS A 5 31.64 21.17 57.48
C LYS A 5 31.82 20.32 56.21
N SER A 6 32.25 19.07 56.35
CA SER A 6 32.37 18.11 55.23
C SER A 6 31.01 17.75 54.62
N THR A 7 29.97 17.59 55.43
CA THR A 7 28.60 17.34 54.94
C THR A 7 28.06 18.54 54.15
N ILE A 8 28.30 19.76 54.63
CA ILE A 8 27.92 21.00 53.92
C ILE A 8 28.69 21.13 52.60
N GLU A 9 29.98 20.81 52.58
CA GLU A 9 30.81 20.88 51.39
C GLU A 9 30.35 19.86 50.34
N ARG A 10 30.11 18.60 50.73
CA ARG A 10 29.53 17.58 49.82
C ARG A 10 28.17 17.99 49.28
N PHE A 11 27.31 18.59 50.12
CA PHE A 11 26.01 19.08 49.68
C PHE A 11 26.13 20.21 48.66
N ASN A 12 27.03 21.18 48.89
CA ASN A 12 27.26 22.28 47.98
C ASN A 12 27.87 21.81 46.65
N THR A 13 28.83 20.89 46.67
CA THR A 13 29.39 20.29 45.45
C THR A 13 28.31 19.59 44.64
N THR A 14 27.48 18.75 45.27
CA THR A 14 26.37 18.04 44.60
C THR A 14 25.35 19.03 44.03
N LYS A 15 25.03 20.11 44.76
CA LYS A 15 24.09 21.15 44.31
C LYS A 15 24.64 21.94 43.11
N MET A 16 25.93 22.27 43.10
CA MET A 16 26.58 22.94 41.97
C MET A 16 26.65 22.04 40.74
N GLU A 17 26.93 20.75 40.91
CA GLU A 17 26.89 19.75 39.83
C GLU A 17 25.48 19.59 39.25
N GLN A 18 24.45 19.51 40.08
CA GLN A 18 23.05 19.48 39.63
C GLN A 18 22.64 20.76 38.88
N GLN A 19 23.09 21.94 39.33
CA GLN A 19 22.87 23.20 38.63
C GLN A 19 23.63 23.31 37.30
N GLN A 20 24.74 22.58 37.15
CA GLN A 20 25.49 22.52 35.90
C GLN A 20 24.77 21.66 34.85
N ILE A 21 24.10 20.58 35.29
CA ILE A 21 23.20 19.74 34.48
C ILE A 21 21.91 20.50 34.14
N LEU A 22 21.37 21.28 35.09
CA LEU A 22 20.18 22.13 34.95
C LEU A 22 20.54 23.60 34.66
N ASN A 23 21.56 23.84 33.85
CA ASN A 23 21.91 25.19 33.43
C ASN A 23 20.97 25.57 32.27
N PRO A 24 20.14 26.63 32.37
CA PRO A 24 19.25 27.07 31.30
C PRO A 24 19.99 27.30 29.97
N ALA A 25 21.26 27.72 30.03
CA ALA A 25 22.09 27.88 28.83
C ALA A 25 22.47 26.55 28.16
N SER A 26 22.61 25.47 28.93
CA SER A 26 22.86 24.12 28.40
C SER A 26 21.62 23.53 27.75
N GLU A 27 20.44 23.75 28.35
CA GLU A 27 19.14 23.31 27.82
C GLU A 27 18.80 24.03 26.52
N VAL A 28 18.99 25.35 26.46
CA VAL A 28 18.81 26.13 25.22
C VAL A 28 19.74 25.62 24.11
N LYS A 29 21.01 25.34 24.41
CA LYS A 29 21.95 24.78 23.42
C LYS A 29 21.56 23.37 22.95
N PHE A 30 20.98 22.56 23.84
CA PHE A 30 20.47 21.25 23.50
C PHE A 30 19.29 21.36 22.53
N TRP A 31 18.26 22.12 22.89
CA TRP A 31 17.08 22.32 22.03
C TRP A 31 17.42 23.03 20.72
N GLN A 32 18.41 23.93 20.73
CA GLN A 32 18.91 24.55 19.50
C GLN A 32 19.52 23.52 18.55
N ARG A 33 20.33 22.57 19.06
CA ARG A 33 20.85 21.47 18.25
C ARG A 33 19.74 20.57 17.74
N GLU A 34 18.80 20.21 18.60
CA GLU A 34 17.68 19.34 18.22
C GLU A 34 16.82 19.97 17.13
N ALA A 35 16.50 21.26 17.27
CA ALA A 35 15.78 22.01 16.25
C ALA A 35 16.53 22.08 14.92
N GLU A 36 17.87 22.19 14.96
CA GLU A 36 18.69 22.20 13.76
C GLU A 36 18.72 20.83 13.07
N THR A 37 18.86 19.74 13.83
CA THR A 37 18.78 18.37 13.30
C THR A 37 17.43 18.14 12.63
N LEU A 38 16.33 18.49 13.29
CA LEU A 38 14.98 18.32 12.74
C LEU A 38 14.77 19.15 11.47
N ARG A 39 15.32 20.36 11.39
CA ARG A 39 15.27 21.17 10.15
C ARG A 39 16.03 20.49 9.01
N GLN A 40 17.19 19.91 9.27
CA GLN A 40 17.99 19.22 8.26
C GLN A 40 17.28 17.95 7.77
N GLU A 41 16.67 17.18 8.67
CA GLU A 41 15.87 16.00 8.31
C GLU A 41 14.65 16.39 7.45
N LEU A 42 13.91 17.43 7.86
CA LEU A 42 12.78 17.95 7.10
C LEU A 42 13.20 18.41 5.70
N HIS A 43 14.30 19.15 5.62
CA HIS A 43 14.82 19.64 4.34
C HIS A 43 15.21 18.47 3.43
N SER A 44 15.93 17.48 3.97
CA SER A 44 16.31 16.27 3.23
C SER A 44 15.09 15.49 2.73
N LEU A 45 14.06 15.37 3.56
CA LEU A 45 12.81 14.70 3.20
C LEU A 45 12.07 15.45 2.08
N GLN A 46 12.03 16.77 2.14
CA GLN A 46 11.41 17.62 1.10
C GLN A 46 12.16 17.54 -0.23
N GLU A 47 13.49 17.58 -0.22
CA GLU A 47 14.33 17.36 -1.41
C GLU A 47 14.08 15.97 -2.00
N ASN A 48 14.09 14.93 -1.18
CA ASN A 48 13.80 13.57 -1.64
C ASN A 48 12.41 13.45 -2.26
N HIS A 49 11.39 14.10 -1.68
CA HIS A 49 10.05 14.12 -2.26
C HIS A 49 10.02 14.80 -3.63
N ARG A 50 10.72 15.93 -3.79
CA ARG A 50 10.86 16.59 -5.09
C ARG A 50 11.52 15.68 -6.12
N HIS A 51 12.63 15.04 -5.77
CA HIS A 51 13.29 14.10 -6.67
C HIS A 51 12.36 12.95 -7.07
N LEU A 52 11.67 12.32 -6.11
CA LEU A 52 10.72 11.23 -6.38
C LEU A 52 9.53 11.66 -7.24
N THR A 53 9.15 12.95 -7.21
CA THR A 53 8.09 13.53 -8.05
C THR A 53 8.61 14.06 -9.39
N GLY A 54 9.92 13.95 -9.65
CA GLY A 54 10.56 14.38 -10.90
C GLY A 54 10.92 15.87 -10.95
N GLU A 55 10.88 16.56 -9.81
CA GLU A 55 11.23 17.96 -9.68
C GLU A 55 12.71 18.13 -9.27
N GLN A 56 13.32 19.27 -9.65
CA GLN A 56 14.66 19.70 -9.23
C GLN A 56 15.77 18.66 -9.42
N LEU A 57 15.71 17.88 -10.50
CA LEU A 57 16.70 16.83 -10.80
C LEU A 57 18.06 17.40 -11.26
N ASN A 58 18.13 18.72 -11.51
CA ASN A 58 19.34 19.42 -11.90
C ASN A 58 20.36 19.41 -10.75
N GLY A 59 21.50 18.76 -10.95
CA GLY A 59 22.55 18.63 -9.93
C GLY A 59 22.75 17.20 -9.42
N LEU A 60 21.82 16.28 -9.73
CA LEU A 60 22.03 14.85 -9.50
C LEU A 60 23.00 14.27 -10.53
N SER A 61 23.84 13.34 -10.08
CA SER A 61 24.71 12.61 -11.00
C SER A 61 23.90 11.60 -11.83
N VAL A 62 24.46 11.15 -12.96
CA VAL A 62 23.85 10.07 -13.76
C VAL A 62 23.59 8.81 -12.94
N LYS A 63 24.48 8.51 -11.97
CA LYS A 63 24.31 7.37 -11.07
C LYS A 63 23.10 7.56 -10.15
N ASP A 64 22.93 8.75 -9.59
CA ASP A 64 21.81 9.07 -8.69
C ASP A 64 20.48 9.04 -9.43
N LEU A 65 20.45 9.57 -10.66
CA LEU A 65 19.27 9.50 -11.53
C LEU A 65 18.88 8.06 -11.87
N ARG A 66 19.85 7.19 -12.20
CA ARG A 66 19.58 5.76 -12.43
C ARG A 66 19.05 5.05 -11.19
N ASN A 67 19.58 5.38 -10.01
CA ASN A 67 19.08 4.81 -8.77
C ASN A 67 17.63 5.24 -8.50
N LEU A 68 17.33 6.52 -8.70
CA LEU A 68 15.99 7.09 -8.55
C LEU A 68 15.00 6.43 -9.53
N GLU A 69 15.38 6.29 -10.79
CA GLU A 69 14.60 5.60 -11.81
C GLU A 69 14.32 4.15 -11.42
N SER A 70 15.36 3.40 -11.01
CA SER A 70 15.21 2.02 -10.55
C SER A 70 14.28 1.90 -9.35
N GLN A 71 14.36 2.83 -8.39
CA GLN A 71 13.49 2.84 -7.21
C GLN A 71 12.02 3.10 -7.59
N LEU A 72 11.78 4.08 -8.48
CA LEU A 72 10.45 4.41 -8.97
C LEU A 72 9.87 3.25 -9.80
N GLU A 73 10.67 2.63 -10.67
CA GLU A 73 10.24 1.50 -11.47
C GLU A 73 9.85 0.30 -10.59
N MET A 74 10.70 -0.08 -9.63
CA MET A 74 10.44 -1.18 -8.72
C MET A 74 9.17 -0.96 -7.89
N SER A 75 9.01 0.24 -7.31
CA SER A 75 7.83 0.57 -6.49
C SER A 75 6.55 0.61 -7.32
N LEU A 76 6.57 1.23 -8.51
CA LEU A 76 5.44 1.26 -9.43
C LEU A 76 5.04 -0.14 -9.89
N ARG A 77 6.03 -0.98 -10.20
CA ARG A 77 5.81 -2.38 -10.55
C ARG A 77 5.15 -3.14 -9.39
N GLY A 78 5.60 -2.93 -8.16
CA GLY A 78 4.99 -3.50 -6.95
C GLY A 78 3.52 -3.10 -6.80
N ILE A 79 3.23 -1.79 -6.86
CA ILE A 79 1.86 -1.25 -6.76
C ILE A 79 0.95 -1.84 -7.85
N ARG A 80 1.43 -1.94 -9.09
CA ARG A 80 0.68 -2.53 -10.21
C ARG A 80 0.39 -4.02 -9.99
N MET A 81 1.37 -4.77 -9.47
CA MET A 81 1.17 -6.18 -9.15
C MET A 81 0.14 -6.38 -8.05
N GLU A 82 0.23 -5.62 -6.96
CA GLU A 82 -0.72 -5.68 -5.84
C GLU A 82 -2.14 -5.33 -6.30
N ARG A 83 -2.29 -4.22 -7.04
CA ARG A 83 -3.59 -3.82 -7.61
C ARG A 83 -4.18 -4.90 -8.51
N ARG A 84 -3.35 -5.53 -9.37
CA ARG A 84 -3.80 -6.61 -10.24
C ARG A 84 -4.23 -7.83 -9.44
N SER A 85 -3.49 -8.20 -8.40
CA SER A 85 -3.82 -9.32 -7.52
C SER A 85 -5.16 -9.10 -6.82
N LEU A 86 -5.38 -7.91 -6.24
CA LEU A 86 -6.62 -7.55 -5.57
C LEU A 86 -7.82 -7.58 -6.52
N LEU A 87 -7.70 -6.94 -7.69
CA LEU A 87 -8.77 -6.94 -8.70
C LEU A 87 -9.07 -8.35 -9.22
N HIS A 88 -8.05 -9.18 -9.41
CA HIS A 88 -8.23 -10.56 -9.82
C HIS A 88 -8.98 -11.38 -8.76
N HIS A 89 -8.61 -11.21 -7.50
CA HIS A 89 -9.29 -11.85 -6.38
C HIS A 89 -10.76 -11.43 -6.29
N GLU A 90 -11.06 -10.14 -6.38
CA GLU A 90 -12.43 -9.62 -6.38
C GLU A 90 -13.25 -10.16 -7.56
N ASN A 91 -12.67 -10.21 -8.76
CA ASN A 91 -13.32 -10.76 -9.93
C ASN A 91 -13.67 -12.25 -9.76
N LEU A 92 -12.78 -13.03 -9.14
CA LEU A 92 -13.01 -14.44 -8.85
C LEU A 92 -14.15 -14.63 -7.85
N GLU A 93 -14.20 -13.82 -6.79
CA GLU A 93 -15.28 -13.84 -5.80
C GLU A 93 -16.63 -13.47 -6.43
N LEU A 94 -16.67 -12.42 -7.25
CA LEU A 94 -17.87 -12.02 -7.97
C LEU A 94 -18.34 -13.11 -8.93
N SER A 95 -17.41 -13.73 -9.67
CA SER A 95 -17.72 -14.83 -10.60
C SER A 95 -18.34 -16.03 -9.86
N ARG A 96 -17.79 -16.39 -8.69
CA ARG A 96 -18.36 -17.44 -7.82
C ARG A 96 -19.76 -17.08 -7.35
N LYS A 97 -20.00 -15.82 -6.98
CA LYS A 97 -21.32 -15.35 -6.53
C LYS A 97 -22.35 -15.41 -7.66
N VAL A 98 -21.98 -14.98 -8.87
CA VAL A 98 -22.83 -15.08 -10.07
C VAL A 98 -23.19 -16.54 -10.33
N GLN A 99 -22.22 -17.45 -10.26
CA GLN A 99 -22.46 -18.88 -10.47
C GLN A 99 -23.43 -19.46 -9.45
N ARG A 100 -23.29 -19.12 -8.16
CA ARG A 100 -24.21 -19.58 -7.10
C ARG A 100 -25.64 -19.09 -7.33
N ILE A 101 -25.80 -17.79 -7.59
CA ILE A 101 -27.13 -17.20 -7.85
C ILE A 101 -27.76 -17.84 -9.09
N HIS A 102 -26.97 -18.09 -10.13
CA HIS A 102 -27.47 -18.77 -11.33
C HIS A 102 -27.95 -20.20 -11.00
N GLN A 103 -27.20 -20.96 -10.21
CA GLN A 103 -27.59 -22.30 -9.77
C GLN A 103 -28.90 -22.26 -8.97
N GLU A 104 -29.01 -21.36 -7.99
CA GLU A 104 -30.22 -21.17 -7.18
C GLU A 104 -31.42 -20.79 -8.05
N ASN A 105 -31.25 -19.87 -9.02
CA ASN A 105 -32.31 -19.49 -9.94
C ASN A 105 -32.79 -20.67 -10.78
N VAL A 106 -31.88 -21.48 -11.30
CA VAL A 106 -32.22 -22.69 -12.06
C VAL A 106 -33.03 -23.68 -11.19
N GLU A 107 -32.64 -23.87 -9.93
CA GLU A 107 -33.37 -24.73 -9.00
C GLU A 107 -34.77 -24.19 -8.67
N LEU A 108 -34.90 -22.87 -8.46
CA LEU A 108 -36.17 -22.22 -8.19
C LEU A 108 -37.13 -22.33 -9.39
N TYR A 109 -36.64 -22.10 -10.62
CA TYR A 109 -37.43 -22.32 -11.82
C TYR A 109 -37.93 -23.77 -11.89
N LYS A 110 -37.04 -24.76 -11.73
CA LYS A 110 -37.43 -26.18 -11.70
C LYS A 110 -38.54 -26.46 -10.68
N LYS A 111 -38.42 -25.90 -9.47
CA LYS A 111 -39.40 -26.10 -8.39
C LYS A 111 -40.74 -25.43 -8.70
N GLY A 112 -40.74 -24.20 -9.22
CA GLY A 112 -41.97 -23.46 -9.57
C GLY A 112 -42.78 -24.14 -10.68
N TYR A 113 -42.10 -24.69 -11.69
CA TYR A 113 -42.75 -25.48 -12.74
C TYR A 113 -43.26 -26.84 -12.21
N ALA A 114 -42.52 -27.51 -11.33
CA ALA A 114 -42.97 -28.76 -10.71
C ALA A 114 -44.25 -28.57 -9.88
N THR A 115 -44.41 -27.44 -9.20
CA THR A 115 -45.64 -27.09 -8.45
C THR A 115 -46.78 -26.59 -9.34
N SER A 116 -46.49 -26.10 -10.56
CA SER A 116 -47.51 -25.68 -11.52
C SER A 116 -48.08 -26.86 -12.30
N ASN A 117 -47.27 -27.89 -12.57
CA ASN A 117 -47.73 -29.13 -13.23
C ASN A 117 -48.69 -29.99 -12.37
N THR A 118 -48.80 -29.72 -11.06
CA THR A 118 -49.84 -30.35 -10.21
C THR A 118 -51.16 -29.59 -10.21
N ASN A 119 -51.17 -28.34 -10.72
CA ASN A 119 -52.36 -27.50 -10.83
C ASN A 119 -52.64 -27.32 -12.33
N GLY A 120 -53.32 -28.30 -12.93
CA GLY A 120 -53.46 -28.43 -14.37
C GLY A 120 -53.84 -27.14 -15.09
N LEU A 121 -53.04 -26.79 -16.11
CA LEU A 121 -53.38 -26.23 -17.42
C LEU A 121 -52.07 -25.72 -18.04
N GLY A 122 -51.53 -26.48 -19.00
CA GLY A 122 -50.27 -26.16 -19.67
C GLY A 122 -50.43 -25.07 -20.73
N HIS A 123 -49.32 -24.41 -21.08
CA HIS A 123 -49.05 -23.89 -22.42
C HIS A 123 -47.54 -23.66 -22.64
N HIS A 124 -46.98 -24.58 -23.42
CA HIS A 124 -45.95 -24.44 -24.45
C HIS A 124 -45.34 -23.04 -24.71
N GLU A 125 -44.04 -22.87 -24.43
CA GLU A 125 -43.02 -22.32 -25.36
C GLU A 125 -41.60 -22.44 -24.76
N LEU A 126 -40.82 -23.38 -25.29
CA LEU A 126 -39.38 -23.51 -25.08
C LEU A 126 -38.67 -22.84 -26.26
N VAL A 127 -38.61 -21.51 -26.34
CA VAL A 127 -37.60 -20.78 -27.12
C VAL A 127 -37.49 -19.35 -26.57
N ASP A 128 -36.40 -19.05 -25.84
CA ASP A 128 -35.61 -17.78 -25.94
C ASP A 128 -34.74 -17.46 -24.71
N ALA A 129 -34.93 -18.10 -23.55
CA ALA A 129 -34.13 -17.74 -22.37
C ALA A 129 -32.93 -18.68 -22.08
N ALA A 130 -32.74 -19.72 -22.89
CA ALA A 130 -31.69 -20.73 -22.68
C ALA A 130 -30.49 -20.59 -23.64
N ASP A 131 -30.67 -19.94 -24.79
CA ASP A 131 -29.63 -19.88 -25.84
C ASP A 131 -28.66 -18.69 -25.65
N GLU A 132 -29.04 -17.65 -24.90
CA GLU A 132 -28.15 -16.51 -24.64
C GLU A 132 -27.16 -16.74 -23.48
N SER A 133 -27.31 -17.85 -22.73
CA SER A 133 -26.37 -18.25 -21.67
C SER A 133 -25.12 -18.97 -22.23
N HIS A 134 -25.12 -19.31 -23.53
CA HIS A 134 -23.91 -19.73 -24.24
C HIS A 134 -22.97 -18.57 -24.59
N ALA A 135 -23.30 -17.34 -24.20
CA ALA A 135 -22.30 -16.37 -23.81
C ALA A 135 -21.69 -16.84 -22.48
N VAL A 136 -20.99 -17.99 -22.54
CA VAL A 136 -19.90 -18.31 -21.64
C VAL A 136 -19.21 -16.98 -21.42
N VAL A 137 -19.27 -16.50 -20.18
CA VAL A 137 -18.44 -15.40 -19.71
C VAL A 137 -17.01 -15.97 -19.77
N ARG A 138 -16.50 -16.09 -20.99
CA ARG A 138 -15.10 -16.24 -21.34
C ARG A 138 -14.56 -14.86 -21.06
N LEU A 139 -14.48 -14.52 -19.78
CA LEU A 139 -13.45 -13.62 -19.31
C LEU A 139 -12.17 -14.40 -19.61
N GLN A 140 -11.69 -14.23 -20.84
CA GLN A 140 -10.36 -14.64 -21.22
C GLN A 140 -9.47 -14.06 -20.14
N LEU A 141 -9.01 -14.95 -19.26
CA LEU A 141 -7.99 -14.64 -18.28
C LEU A 141 -6.83 -14.09 -19.11
N ASN A 142 -6.64 -12.77 -19.11
CA ASN A 142 -5.37 -12.19 -19.47
C ASN A 142 -4.38 -12.76 -18.45
N GLN A 143 -3.75 -13.88 -18.79
CA GLN A 143 -2.54 -14.31 -18.13
C GLN A 143 -1.55 -13.14 -18.21
N PRO A 144 -0.75 -12.89 -17.16
CA PRO A 144 0.23 -11.82 -17.21
C PRO A 144 1.17 -12.11 -18.37
N GLU A 145 1.12 -11.31 -19.44
CA GLU A 145 2.17 -11.30 -20.43
C GLU A 145 3.47 -11.03 -19.68
N GLN A 146 4.33 -12.04 -19.61
CA GLN A 146 5.73 -11.85 -19.26
C GLN A 146 6.33 -11.09 -20.42
N SER A 147 6.32 -9.76 -20.33
CA SER A 147 7.06 -8.92 -21.25
C SER A 147 8.55 -9.20 -21.05
N HIS A 148 9.08 -10.08 -21.89
CA HIS A 148 10.50 -10.22 -22.16
C HIS A 148 11.02 -8.84 -22.57
N TYR A 149 11.75 -8.17 -21.67
CA TYR A 149 12.74 -7.21 -22.10
C TYR A 149 13.95 -8.04 -22.55
N GLU A 150 13.95 -8.43 -23.82
CA GLU A 150 15.20 -8.69 -24.52
C GLU A 150 16.02 -7.40 -24.44
N THR A 151 17.08 -7.43 -23.64
CA THR A 151 18.19 -6.48 -23.79
C THR A 151 18.77 -6.70 -25.17
N SER A 152 18.36 -5.85 -26.12
CA SER A 152 19.09 -5.69 -27.37
C SER A 152 20.39 -4.95 -27.05
N SER A 153 21.39 -5.74 -26.63
CA SER A 153 22.79 -5.37 -26.78
C SER A 153 23.10 -5.42 -28.27
N ASN A 154 23.20 -4.27 -28.92
CA ASN A 154 23.83 -4.17 -30.23
C ASN A 154 24.82 -3.01 -30.24
N SER A 155 26.10 -3.44 -30.28
CA SER A 155 27.32 -2.86 -30.85
C SER A 155 27.50 -1.34 -30.89
#